data_AF-A0A6V8SCB4-F1
#
_entry.id   AF-A0A6V8SCB4-F1
#
_cell.length_a   1.000
_cell.length_b   1.000
_cell.length_c   1.000
_cell.angle_alpha   90.00
_cell.angle_beta   90.00
_cell.angle_gamma   90.00
#
_symmetry.space_group_name_H-M   'P 1'
#
loop_
_entity.id
_entity.type
_entity.pdbx_description
1 polymer ?
#
loop_
_entity_poly.entity_id
_entity_poly.type
_entity_poly.pdbx_seq_one_letter_code
_entity_poly.pdbx_strand_id
1 'polypeptide(L)'
;MGCDHDMKKELCEYVLGNTIDIEVKHDDCEIKADVILERKKCVRVWGQVKDNNGMPVKCALIKLLKPVYKFGKVEYAGIAHTVTDCLGFYQFDLCAEEENTKFRILVGKAVYGKERVISGQEKCHYSDDECDCHC
;
A
#
# COMPACT_ATOMS: atom_id res chain seq x y z
N MET A 1 1.77 -28.02 -39.63
CA MET A 1 1.46 -26.58 -39.72
C MET A 1 1.32 -26.07 -38.31
N GLY A 2 2.37 -25.43 -37.81
CA GLY A 2 2.43 -24.91 -36.46
C GLY A 2 1.79 -23.53 -36.38
N CYS A 3 1.01 -23.31 -35.33
CA CYS A 3 0.60 -22.00 -34.90
C CYS A 3 1.19 -21.80 -33.50
N ASP A 4 2.51 -21.61 -33.42
CA ASP A 4 3.12 -20.96 -32.25
C ASP A 4 2.65 -19.51 -32.28
N HIS A 5 1.50 -19.26 -31.66
CA HIS A 5 1.18 -17.91 -31.22
C HIS A 5 2.13 -17.60 -30.08
N ASP A 6 3.25 -16.99 -30.43
CA ASP A 6 4.14 -16.27 -29.55
C ASP A 6 3.34 -15.15 -28.88
N MET A 7 2.60 -15.52 -27.83
CA MET A 7 1.86 -14.61 -26.99
C MET A 7 2.90 -13.84 -26.19
N LYS A 8 3.44 -12.77 -26.80
CA LYS A 8 4.20 -11.76 -26.07
C LYS A 8 3.31 -11.27 -24.94
N LYS A 9 3.47 -11.85 -23.75
CA LYS A 9 2.88 -11.32 -22.52
C LYS A 9 3.41 -9.90 -22.42
N GLU A 10 2.55 -8.92 -22.68
CA GLU A 10 2.83 -7.54 -22.34
C GLU A 10 3.22 -7.53 -20.86
N LEU A 11 4.49 -7.24 -20.61
CA LEU A 11 5.02 -7.12 -19.27
C LEU A 11 4.29 -5.93 -18.64
N CYS A 12 3.62 -6.13 -17.51
CA CYS A 12 3.01 -5.03 -16.77
C CYS A 12 4.11 -4.03 -16.38
N GLU A 13 4.21 -2.92 -17.11
CA GLU A 13 5.02 -1.77 -16.73
C GLU A 13 4.19 -0.91 -15.77
N TYR A 14 4.73 -0.62 -14.60
CA TYR A 14 4.11 0.30 -13.65
C TYR A 14 4.96 1.57 -13.58
N VAL A 15 4.30 2.70 -13.46
CA VAL A 15 4.97 3.98 -13.30
C VAL A 15 5.12 4.22 -11.80
N LEU A 16 6.35 4.26 -11.30
CA LEU A 16 6.61 4.54 -9.90
C LEU A 16 6.46 6.04 -9.68
N GLY A 17 5.58 6.43 -8.76
CA GLY A 17 5.43 7.83 -8.36
C GLY A 17 6.74 8.33 -7.76
N ASN A 18 7.36 9.34 -8.38
CA ASN A 18 8.45 10.07 -7.75
C ASN A 18 7.86 11.19 -6.89
N THR A 19 8.43 11.36 -5.71
CA THR A 19 8.12 12.49 -4.83
C THR A 19 9.18 13.57 -5.02
N ILE A 20 8.75 14.82 -5.02
CA ILE A 20 9.64 15.97 -4.93
C ILE A 20 9.24 16.77 -3.69
N ASP A 21 10.23 17.15 -2.88
CA ASP A 21 10.00 18.04 -1.75
C ASP A 21 9.98 19.49 -2.27
N ILE A 22 8.92 20.22 -1.95
CA ILE A 22 8.75 21.63 -2.35
C ILE A 22 8.65 22.48 -1.09
N GLU A 23 9.54 23.46 -0.95
CA GLU A 23 9.48 24.49 0.08
C GLU A 23 8.97 25.79 -0.57
N VAL A 24 7.89 26.36 -0.02
CA VAL A 24 7.26 27.60 -0.53
C VAL A 24 7.67 28.78 0.35
N LYS A 25 8.09 29.89 -0.26
CA LYS A 25 8.51 31.12 0.42
C LYS A 25 7.50 32.25 0.22
N HIS A 26 7.57 33.25 1.10
CA HIS A 26 6.63 34.39 1.14
C HIS A 26 6.61 35.22 -0.16
N ASP A 27 7.70 35.22 -0.91
CA ASP A 27 7.92 36.00 -2.12
C ASP A 27 7.76 35.19 -3.42
N ASP A 28 7.40 33.91 -3.34
CA ASP A 28 7.13 33.08 -4.52
C ASP A 28 5.79 33.46 -5.17
N CYS A 29 5.83 33.89 -6.43
CA CYS A 29 4.63 34.20 -7.21
C CYS A 29 4.10 33.01 -8.02
N GLU A 30 4.98 32.09 -8.45
CA GLU A 30 4.64 30.86 -9.18
C GLU A 30 5.77 29.83 -9.02
N ILE A 31 5.42 28.56 -8.80
CA ILE A 31 6.39 27.45 -8.75
C ILE A 31 5.97 26.40 -9.79
N LYS A 32 6.81 26.19 -10.80
CA LYS A 32 6.68 25.08 -11.74
C LYS A 32 7.51 23.89 -11.26
N ALA A 33 6.87 22.75 -11.08
CA ALA A 33 7.53 21.55 -10.58
C ALA A 33 7.26 20.36 -11.51
N ASP A 34 8.18 20.12 -12.45
CA ASP A 34 8.10 18.98 -13.37
C ASP A 34 8.57 17.69 -12.66
N VAL A 35 7.71 16.68 -12.59
CA VAL A 35 8.05 15.36 -12.00
C VAL A 35 8.33 14.36 -13.11
N ILE A 36 9.57 13.88 -13.19
CA ILE A 36 9.95 12.80 -14.11
C ILE A 36 9.68 11.48 -13.41
N LEU A 37 8.91 10.59 -14.04
CA LEU A 37 8.58 9.28 -13.49
C LEU A 37 9.45 8.20 -14.11
N GLU A 38 10.07 7.36 -13.28
CA GLU A 38 10.78 6.17 -13.74
C GLU A 38 9.80 5.02 -13.99
N ARG A 39 9.95 4.34 -15.13
CA ARG A 39 9.25 3.07 -15.38
C ARG A 39 9.99 1.96 -14.68
N LYS A 40 9.32 1.28 -13.73
CA LYS A 40 9.83 0.06 -13.10
C LYS A 40 8.81 -1.05 -13.24
N LYS A 41 9.29 -2.29 -13.32
CA LYS A 41 8.41 -3.46 -13.27
C LYS A 41 7.91 -3.63 -11.84
N CYS A 42 6.72 -3.11 -11.58
CA CYS A 42 6.03 -3.32 -10.31
C CYS A 42 4.75 -4.11 -10.52
N VAL A 43 4.37 -4.89 -9.52
CA VAL A 43 3.17 -5.71 -9.52
C VAL A 43 2.26 -5.18 -8.42
N ARG A 44 1.02 -4.85 -8.79
CA ARG A 44 -0.03 -4.56 -7.82
C ARG A 44 -0.54 -5.85 -7.20
N VAL A 45 -0.39 -5.96 -5.89
CA VAL A 45 -0.95 -7.05 -5.07
C VAL A 45 -2.13 -6.49 -4.29
N TRP A 46 -3.34 -6.94 -4.62
CA TRP A 46 -4.57 -6.50 -3.98
C TRP A 46 -5.49 -7.67 -3.68
N GLY A 47 -6.44 -7.47 -2.78
CA GLY A 47 -7.40 -8.51 -2.42
C GLY A 47 -8.48 -7.99 -1.48
N GLN A 48 -9.40 -8.86 -1.11
CA GLN A 48 -10.50 -8.58 -0.20
C GLN A 48 -10.42 -9.51 1.01
N VAL A 49 -10.43 -8.95 2.22
CA VAL A 49 -10.52 -9.72 3.46
C VAL A 49 -11.99 -9.97 3.78
N LYS A 50 -12.33 -11.25 3.96
CA LYS A 50 -13.67 -11.71 4.36
C LYS A 50 -13.58 -12.59 5.59
N ASP A 51 -14.63 -12.59 6.39
CA ASP A 51 -14.81 -13.55 7.48
C ASP A 51 -15.31 -14.91 6.95
N ASN A 52 -15.53 -15.87 7.85
CA ASN A 52 -15.99 -17.22 7.51
C ASN A 52 -17.41 -17.25 6.92
N ASN A 53 -18.17 -16.16 7.02
CA ASN A 53 -19.51 -16.02 6.43
C ASN A 53 -19.44 -15.32 5.07
N GLY A 54 -18.25 -14.98 4.58
CA GLY A 54 -18.06 -14.24 3.33
C GLY A 54 -18.31 -12.73 3.48
N MET A 55 -18.50 -12.23 4.70
CA MET A 55 -18.73 -10.80 4.94
C MET A 55 -17.40 -10.04 4.94
N PRO A 56 -17.32 -8.87 4.28
CA PRO A 56 -16.10 -8.09 4.26
C PRO A 56 -15.66 -7.62 5.63
N VAL A 57 -14.35 -7.69 5.89
CA VAL A 57 -13.75 -7.25 7.15
C VAL A 57 -13.09 -5.90 6.96
N LYS A 58 -13.77 -4.83 7.38
CA LYS A 58 -13.23 -3.48 7.40
C LYS A 58 -12.20 -3.27 8.51
N CYS A 59 -11.31 -2.31 8.34
CA CYS A 59 -10.33 -1.92 9.34
C CYS A 59 -9.47 -3.11 9.86
N ALA A 60 -9.12 -4.05 8.99
CA ALA A 60 -8.20 -5.14 9.30
C ALA A 60 -6.78 -4.69 8.97
N LEU A 61 -5.84 -4.92 9.89
CA LEU A 61 -4.43 -4.62 9.67
C LEU A 61 -3.83 -5.67 8.74
N ILE A 62 -3.26 -5.21 7.64
CA ILE A 62 -2.56 -6.04 6.66
C ILE A 62 -1.08 -5.69 6.72
N LYS A 63 -0.21 -6.68 6.96
CA LYS A 63 1.24 -6.54 6.95
C LYS A 63 1.82 -7.31 5.77
N LEU A 64 2.66 -6.65 4.99
CA LEU A 64 3.47 -7.25 3.95
C LEU A 64 4.85 -7.59 4.54
N LEU A 65 5.25 -8.86 4.41
CA LEU A 65 6.49 -9.38 4.97
C LEU A 65 7.39 -9.96 3.87
N LYS A 66 8.71 -9.80 4.00
CA LYS A 66 9.73 -10.44 3.16
C LYS A 66 10.46 -11.51 3.99
N PRO A 67 10.64 -12.74 3.47
CA PRO A 67 11.43 -13.76 4.15
C PRO A 67 12.91 -13.37 4.14
N VAL A 68 13.57 -13.57 5.28
CA VAL A 68 15.01 -13.35 5.46
C VAL A 68 15.62 -14.65 5.97
N TYR A 69 16.57 -15.18 5.22
CA TYR A 69 17.23 -16.44 5.57
C TYR A 69 18.46 -16.14 6.42
N LYS A 70 18.44 -16.55 7.70
CA LYS A 70 19.58 -16.41 8.63
C LYS A 70 19.86 -17.73 9.31
N PHE A 71 21.10 -18.18 9.27
CA PHE A 71 21.57 -19.40 9.96
C PHE A 71 20.68 -20.64 9.72
N GLY A 72 20.23 -20.85 8.48
CA GLY A 72 19.36 -21.98 8.13
C GLY A 72 17.90 -21.86 8.58
N LYS A 73 17.49 -20.71 9.15
CA LYS A 73 16.11 -20.41 9.55
C LYS A 73 15.52 -19.31 8.67
N VAL A 74 14.21 -19.34 8.49
CA VAL A 74 13.45 -18.29 7.79
C VAL A 74 12.84 -17.36 8.83
N GLU A 75 13.34 -16.13 8.89
CA GLU A 75 12.73 -15.02 9.60
C GLU A 75 11.85 -14.21 8.63
N TYR A 76 10.97 -13.35 9.15
CA TYR A 76 10.13 -12.47 8.33
C TYR A 76 10.35 -11.02 8.75
N ALA A 77 10.79 -10.19 7.81
CA ALA A 77 10.93 -8.75 7.99
C ALA A 77 9.68 -8.03 7.47
N GLY A 78 9.14 -7.09 8.24
CA GLY A 78 8.04 -6.23 7.80
C GLY A 78 8.52 -5.21 6.77
N ILE A 79 7.82 -5.12 5.64
CA ILE A 79 8.14 -4.20 4.54
C ILE A 79 7.17 -3.02 4.51
N ALA A 80 5.87 -3.33 4.61
CA ALA A 80 4.82 -2.33 4.58
C ALA A 80 3.62 -2.82 5.38
N HIS A 81 2.70 -1.92 5.70
CA HIS A 81 1.41 -2.26 6.24
C HIS A 81 0.34 -1.32 5.69
N THR A 82 -0.90 -1.80 5.66
CA THR A 82 -2.09 -1.03 5.33
C THR A 82 -3.26 -1.53 6.15
N VAL A 83 -4.40 -0.87 6.02
CA VAL A 83 -5.65 -1.24 6.69
C VAL A 83 -6.72 -1.41 5.61
N THR A 84 -7.59 -2.42 5.75
CA THR A 84 -8.67 -2.60 4.78
C THR A 84 -9.71 -1.47 4.84
N ASP A 85 -10.25 -1.12 3.67
CA ASP A 85 -11.33 -0.15 3.53
C ASP A 85 -12.68 -0.67 4.08
N CYS A 86 -13.76 0.12 3.91
CA CYS A 86 -15.10 -0.24 4.36
C CYS A 86 -15.67 -1.50 3.68
N LEU A 87 -15.13 -1.89 2.52
CA LEU A 87 -15.50 -3.08 1.74
C LEU A 87 -14.46 -4.21 1.89
N GLY A 88 -13.52 -4.09 2.82
CA GLY A 88 -12.53 -5.11 3.11
C GLY A 88 -11.38 -5.19 2.10
N PHE A 89 -11.23 -4.25 1.17
CA PHE A 89 -10.15 -4.28 0.18
C PHE A 89 -8.84 -3.71 0.74
N TYR A 90 -7.73 -4.25 0.24
CA TYR A 90 -6.38 -3.74 0.47
C TYR A 90 -5.57 -3.79 -0.82
N GLN A 91 -4.51 -2.98 -0.92
CA GLN A 91 -3.55 -3.04 -2.01
C GLN A 91 -2.12 -2.72 -1.55
N PHE A 92 -1.15 -3.25 -2.28
CA PHE A 92 0.26 -2.90 -2.25
C PHE A 92 0.78 -2.84 -3.69
N ASP A 93 1.66 -1.88 -3.99
CA ASP A 93 2.44 -1.89 -5.22
C ASP A 93 3.85 -2.38 -4.90
N LEU A 94 4.27 -3.50 -5.50
CA LEU A 94 5.54 -4.16 -5.22
C LEU A 94 6.48 -4.04 -6.42
N CYS A 95 7.57 -3.32 -6.25
CA CYS A 95 8.63 -3.25 -7.26
C CYS A 95 9.70 -4.28 -6.89
N ALA A 96 9.80 -5.36 -7.65
CA ALA A 96 10.82 -6.37 -7.41
C ALA A 96 12.12 -5.93 -8.12
N GLU A 97 13.17 -5.68 -7.34
CA GLU A 97 14.52 -5.44 -7.88
C GLU A 97 15.18 -6.76 -8.33
N GLU A 98 14.76 -7.89 -7.74
CA GLU A 98 15.30 -9.23 -7.98
C GLU A 98 14.22 -10.20 -8.45
N GLU A 99 14.56 -11.06 -9.41
CA GLU A 99 13.70 -12.16 -9.85
C GLU A 99 13.38 -13.11 -8.69
N ASN A 100 12.16 -13.66 -8.67
CA ASN A 100 11.69 -14.62 -7.65
C ASN A 100 11.61 -14.10 -6.21
N THR A 101 11.55 -12.78 -6.01
CA THR A 101 11.29 -12.20 -4.69
C THR A 101 9.95 -12.71 -4.13
N LYS A 102 10.00 -13.34 -2.95
CA LYS A 102 8.81 -13.88 -2.26
C LYS A 102 8.31 -12.89 -1.21
N PHE A 103 6.99 -12.80 -1.07
CA PHE A 103 6.34 -12.00 -0.05
C PHE A 103 5.29 -12.83 0.70
N ARG A 104 4.97 -12.42 1.92
CA ARG A 104 3.90 -12.98 2.74
C ARG A 104 2.98 -11.87 3.21
N ILE A 105 1.68 -12.08 3.07
CA ILE A 105 0.65 -11.20 3.63
C ILE A 105 0.21 -11.79 4.97
N LEU A 106 0.20 -10.97 6.01
CA LEU A 106 -0.34 -11.29 7.31
C LEU A 106 -1.54 -10.38 7.60
N VAL A 107 -2.68 -10.96 7.94
CA VAL A 107 -3.91 -10.23 8.25
C VAL A 107 -4.20 -10.39 9.74
N GLY A 108 -4.52 -9.27 10.41
CA GLY A 108 -4.89 -9.27 11.81
C GLY A 108 -6.00 -8.26 12.10
N LYS A 109 -6.99 -8.67 12.87
CA LYS A 109 -8.01 -7.78 13.44
C LYS A 109 -8.35 -8.26 14.84
N ALA A 110 -8.35 -7.35 15.82
CA ALA A 110 -8.84 -7.67 17.15
C ALA A 110 -10.36 -7.92 17.07
N VAL A 111 -10.80 -9.11 17.47
CA VAL A 111 -12.22 -9.52 17.43
C VAL A 111 -12.94 -9.12 18.72
N TYR A 112 -12.19 -8.97 19.82
CA TYR A 112 -12.71 -8.66 21.14
C TYR A 112 -11.78 -7.69 21.87
N GLY A 113 -12.35 -6.92 22.80
CA GLY A 113 -11.64 -5.90 23.58
C GLY A 113 -12.12 -4.49 23.26
N LYS A 114 -12.13 -3.61 24.26
CA LYS A 114 -12.45 -2.19 24.06
C LYS A 114 -11.25 -1.53 23.38
N GLU A 115 -11.48 -0.90 22.24
CA GLU A 115 -10.52 0.05 21.69
C GLU A 115 -10.43 1.23 22.66
N ARG A 116 -9.24 1.46 23.21
CA ARG A 116 -8.97 2.67 23.98
C ARG A 116 -8.53 3.74 22.99
N VAL A 117 -9.41 4.68 22.68
CA VAL A 117 -9.04 5.89 21.97
C VAL A 117 -8.18 6.74 22.90
N ILE A 118 -6.91 6.92 22.54
CA ILE A 118 -6.05 7.91 23.18
C ILE A 118 -6.10 9.15 22.29
N SER A 119 -6.99 10.09 22.63
CA SER A 119 -6.97 11.42 22.02
C SER A 119 -5.82 12.21 22.64
N GLY A 120 -4.73 12.37 21.89
CA GLY A 120 -3.76 13.42 22.18
C GLY A 120 -4.41 14.76 21.89
N GLN A 121 -4.55 15.63 22.88
CA GLN A 121 -4.84 17.04 22.63
C GLN A 121 -3.57 17.73 22.11
N GLU A 122 -3.13 17.36 20.90
CA GLU A 122 -2.45 18.36 20.08
C GLU A 122 -3.58 19.15 19.42
N LYS A 123 -3.75 20.40 19.87
CA LYS A 123 -4.63 21.36 19.22
C LYS A 123 -4.08 21.66 17.83
N CYS A 124 -4.43 20.83 16.86
CA CYS A 124 -4.32 21.22 15.47
C CYS A 124 -5.41 22.26 15.22
N HIS A 125 -5.02 23.53 15.11
CA HIS A 125 -5.88 24.58 14.58
C HIS A 125 -6.05 24.34 13.07
N TYR A 126 -6.98 23.46 12.70
CA TYR A 126 -7.55 23.47 11.37
C TYR A 126 -8.90 24.17 11.46
N SER A 127 -9.07 25.21 10.64
CA SER A 127 -10.34 25.89 10.43
C SER A 127 -11.38 24.89 9.93
N ASP A 128 -12.56 24.94 10.54
CA ASP A 128 -13.73 24.09 10.30
C ASP A 128 -14.35 24.34 8.91
N ASP A 129 -13.68 23.94 7.83
CA ASP A 129 -14.33 23.84 6.52
C ASP A 129 -14.19 22.40 5.97
N GLU A 130 -15.22 21.62 6.29
CA GLU A 130 -15.79 20.50 5.53
C GLU A 130 -14.84 19.37 5.06
N CYS A 131 -14.65 18.37 5.93
CA CYS A 131 -14.42 16.99 5.48
C CYS A 131 -15.61 16.12 5.88
N ASP A 132 -16.70 16.24 5.11
CA ASP A 132 -17.85 15.36 5.16
C ASP A 132 -17.54 14.09 4.36
N CYS A 133 -16.86 13.14 5.01
CA CYS A 133 -16.69 11.80 4.46
C CYS A 133 -18.01 11.03 4.59
N HIS A 134 -18.96 11.32 3.70
CA HIS A 134 -20.14 10.47 3.51
C HIS A 134 -19.73 9.14 2.84
N CYS A 135 -20.05 8.05 3.53
CA CYS A 135 -20.01 6.68 3.00
C CYS A 135 -21.16 6.43 2.03
#